data_AF-A0A1B6AVV1-F1
#
_entry.id   AF-A0A1B6AVV1-F1
#
_cell.length_a   1.000
_cell.length_b   1.000
_cell.length_c   1.000
_cell.angle_alpha   90.00
_cell.angle_beta   90.00
_cell.angle_gamma   90.00
#
_symmetry.space_group_name_H-M   'P 1'
#
loop_
_entity.id
_entity.type
_entity.pdbx_description
1 polymer ?
#
loop_
_entity_poly.entity_id
_entity_poly.type
_entity_poly.pdbx_seq_one_letter_code
_entity_poly.pdbx_strand_id
1 'polypeptide(L)'
;MPAGPHGPADAGVELQIAPSKTDEERVLLVTPELADILSAIVCRIRGAGGVVPLVVSYDAAERVWNPPMPLLFQWRVNGEDHILSVNTIRKALNEVIEAAH
;
A
#
# COMPACT_ATOMS: atom_id res chain seq x y z
N MET A 1 19.21 28.48 -29.54
CA MET A 1 18.32 28.92 -28.45
C MET A 1 17.66 27.68 -27.85
N PRO A 2 17.58 27.56 -26.51
CA PRO A 2 17.52 26.26 -25.82
C PRO A 2 16.12 25.93 -25.29
N ALA A 3 15.78 24.65 -25.28
CA ALA A 3 14.82 24.07 -24.33
C ALA A 3 15.19 22.59 -24.17
N GLY A 4 15.93 22.28 -23.11
CA GLY A 4 16.10 20.90 -22.68
C GLY A 4 14.80 20.41 -22.04
N PRO A 5 14.42 19.14 -22.19
CA PRO A 5 13.38 18.58 -21.35
C PRO A 5 14.02 17.87 -20.16
N HIS A 6 13.66 18.38 -18.98
CA HIS A 6 13.37 17.64 -17.78
C HIS A 6 14.44 16.72 -17.20
N GLY A 7 14.94 17.15 -16.04
CA GLY A 7 15.70 16.32 -15.11
C GLY A 7 14.96 15.04 -14.70
N PRO A 8 15.65 14.14 -13.98
CA PRO A 8 15.08 12.86 -13.58
C PRO A 8 13.78 13.13 -12.85
N ALA A 9 12.71 12.50 -13.34
CA ALA A 9 11.44 12.43 -12.66
C ALA A 9 11.73 11.91 -11.25
N ASP A 10 11.73 12.84 -10.30
CA ASP A 10 11.42 12.56 -8.92
C ASP A 10 9.98 12.05 -8.96
N ALA A 11 9.83 10.76 -9.26
CA ALA A 11 8.59 10.03 -9.17
C ALA A 11 8.32 9.88 -7.67
N GLY A 12 7.98 11.00 -7.04
CA GLY A 12 7.44 11.04 -5.71
C GLY A 12 6.29 10.05 -5.69
N VAL A 13 6.45 9.00 -4.88
CA VAL A 13 5.42 7.98 -4.68
C VAL A 13 4.24 8.68 -4.04
N GLU A 14 3.25 9.06 -4.83
CA GLU A 14 2.03 9.68 -4.35
C GLU A 14 1.09 8.56 -3.87
N LEU A 15 0.96 8.43 -2.55
CA LEU A 15 0.05 7.47 -1.94
C LEU A 15 -1.36 8.07 -1.95
N GLN A 16 -2.17 7.69 -2.94
CA GLN A 16 -3.59 8.02 -2.96
C GLN A 16 -4.36 7.12 -1.98
N ILE A 17 -4.93 7.72 -0.95
CA ILE A 17 -5.84 7.03 -0.03
C ILE A 17 -7.25 7.11 -0.62
N ALA A 18 -7.80 5.96 -1.01
CA ALA A 18 -9.20 5.88 -1.41
C ALA A 18 -10.13 6.30 -0.25
N PRO A 19 -11.19 7.07 -0.52
CA PRO A 19 -12.00 7.70 0.51
C PRO A 19 -12.75 6.65 1.33
N SER A 20 -12.65 6.71 2.65
CA SER A 20 -13.43 5.88 3.57
C SER A 20 -14.09 6.77 4.64
N LYS A 21 -15.40 6.98 4.47
CA LYS A 21 -16.39 7.56 5.41
C LYS A 21 -16.31 9.03 5.82
N THR A 22 -15.21 9.74 5.57
CA THR A 22 -15.17 11.22 5.62
C THR A 22 -14.64 11.67 4.28
N ASP A 23 -15.46 12.38 3.54
CA ASP A 23 -15.27 12.85 2.16
C ASP A 23 -14.13 13.89 2.05
N GLU A 24 -12.91 13.52 2.44
CA GLU A 24 -11.70 14.31 2.32
C GLU A 24 -10.60 13.44 1.70
N GLU A 25 -10.29 13.72 0.44
CA GLU A 25 -9.07 13.24 -0.21
C GLU A 25 -7.86 13.80 0.56
N ARG A 26 -7.16 12.94 1.32
CA ARG A 26 -5.97 13.34 2.08
C ARG A 26 -4.72 12.92 1.30
N VAL A 27 -4.14 13.86 0.57
CA VAL A 27 -2.79 13.72 0.01
C VAL A 27 -1.80 13.84 1.16
N LEU A 28 -1.26 12.70 1.61
CA LEU A 28 -0.14 12.70 2.55
C LEU A 28 1.13 12.92 1.75
N LEU A 29 1.86 14.01 2.03
CA LEU A 29 3.23 14.15 1.54
C LEU A 29 4.05 13.05 2.20
N VAL A 30 4.35 12.01 1.43
CA VAL A 30 5.13 10.87 1.87
C VAL A 30 6.58 11.35 1.97
N THR A 31 7.22 11.21 3.14
CA THR A 31 8.67 11.48 3.23
C THR A 31 9.42 10.50 2.32
N PRO A 32 10.61 10.85 1.79
CA PRO A 32 11.35 9.94 0.92
C PRO A 32 11.61 8.58 1.57
N GLU A 33 11.84 8.54 2.89
CA GLU A 33 12.02 7.29 3.63
C GLU A 33 10.76 6.42 3.62
N LEU A 34 9.58 7.03 3.74
CA LEU A 34 8.32 6.30 3.67
C LEU A 34 8.02 5.87 2.23
N ALA A 35 8.36 6.66 1.22
CA ALA A 35 8.25 6.29 -0.19
C ALA A 35 9.11 5.06 -0.51
N ASP A 36 10.33 5.00 0.03
CA ASP A 36 11.23 3.84 -0.11
C ASP A 36 10.63 2.59 0.54
N ILE A 37 10.06 2.70 1.74
CA ILE A 37 9.39 1.58 2.42
C ILE A 37 8.17 1.10 1.61
N LEU A 38 7.33 2.03 1.12
CA LEU A 38 6.17 1.68 0.29
C LEU A 38 6.60 1.00 -1.01
N SER A 39 7.65 1.50 -1.65
CA SER A 39 8.25 0.88 -2.85
C SER A 39 8.76 -0.53 -2.55
N ALA A 40 9.43 -0.74 -1.42
CA ALA A 40 9.86 -2.06 -0.97
C ALA A 40 8.68 -3.02 -0.73
N ILE A 41 7.58 -2.54 -0.13
CA ILE A 41 6.35 -3.31 0.03
C ILE A 41 5.78 -3.71 -1.34
N VAL A 42 5.63 -2.74 -2.27
CA VAL A 42 5.13 -2.99 -3.63
C VAL A 42 6.02 -4.01 -4.35
N CYS A 43 7.34 -3.89 -4.25
CA CYS A 43 8.27 -4.84 -4.87
C CYS A 43 8.14 -6.25 -4.28
N ARG A 44 7.84 -6.37 -2.98
CA ARG A 44 7.63 -7.66 -2.31
C ARG A 44 6.32 -8.34 -2.72
N ILE A 45 5.25 -7.58 -2.89
CA ILE A 45 3.92 -8.13 -3.21
C ILE A 45 3.71 -8.36 -4.70
N ARG A 46 4.53 -7.76 -5.58
CA ARG A 46 4.45 -8.01 -7.02
C ARG A 46 4.69 -9.48 -7.31
N GLY A 47 3.74 -10.08 -8.03
CA GLY A 47 3.84 -11.46 -8.47
C GLY A 47 4.87 -11.62 -9.59
N ALA A 48 5.04 -12.87 -10.07
CA ALA A 48 5.97 -13.20 -11.15
C ALA A 48 5.72 -12.41 -12.46
N GLY A 49 4.52 -11.87 -12.65
CA GLY A 49 4.16 -11.02 -13.79
C GLY A 49 4.49 -9.53 -13.63
N GLY A 50 5.16 -9.11 -12.55
CA GLY A 50 5.50 -7.71 -12.31
C GLY A 50 4.29 -6.81 -12.03
N VAL A 51 3.14 -7.38 -11.72
CA VAL A 51 1.93 -6.64 -11.30
C VAL A 51 1.56 -7.03 -9.88
N VAL A 52 0.89 -6.12 -9.17
CA VAL A 52 0.31 -6.42 -7.86
C VAL A 52 -0.91 -7.32 -8.09
N PRO A 53 -0.95 -8.54 -7.52
CA PRO A 53 -2.10 -9.43 -7.63
C PRO A 53 -3.39 -8.78 -7.15
N LEU A 54 -4.51 -9.09 -7.81
CA LEU A 54 -5.82 -8.60 -7.40
C LEU A 54 -6.39 -9.51 -6.32
N VAL A 55 -6.78 -8.93 -5.19
CA VAL A 55 -7.35 -9.67 -4.06
C VAL A 55 -8.74 -9.11 -3.72
N VAL A 56 -9.66 -10.01 -3.39
CA VAL A 56 -11.02 -9.67 -2.94
C VAL A 56 -10.96 -9.31 -1.46
N SER A 57 -11.48 -8.13 -1.09
CA SER A 57 -11.51 -7.66 0.30
C SER A 57 -12.91 -7.58 0.87
N TYR A 58 -13.02 -7.87 2.16
CA TYR A 58 -14.25 -7.63 2.91
C TYR A 58 -14.10 -6.36 3.73
N ASP A 59 -14.93 -5.36 3.44
CA ASP A 59 -15.05 -4.18 4.28
C ASP A 59 -15.96 -4.50 5.46
N ALA A 60 -15.39 -4.62 6.65
CA ALA A 60 -16.15 -4.90 7.87
C ALA A 60 -17.02 -3.72 8.34
N ALA A 61 -16.65 -2.48 7.99
CA ALA A 61 -17.38 -1.28 8.36
C ALA A 61 -18.61 -1.04 7.47
N GLU A 62 -18.57 -1.51 6.23
CA GLU A 62 -19.70 -1.46 5.28
C GLU A 62 -20.42 -2.81 5.13
N ARG A 63 -19.79 -3.88 5.63
CA ARG A 63 -20.25 -5.28 5.55
C ARG A 63 -20.45 -5.73 4.10
N VAL A 64 -19.56 -5.28 3.21
CA VAL A 64 -19.62 -5.52 1.77
C VAL A 64 -18.31 -6.16 1.29
N TRP A 65 -18.44 -7.06 0.32
CA TRP A 65 -17.30 -7.58 -0.42
C TRP A 65 -16.96 -6.64 -1.57
N ASN A 66 -15.74 -6.12 -1.56
CA ASN A 66 -15.22 -5.30 -2.63
C ASN A 66 -14.74 -6.19 -3.78
N PRO A 67 -14.82 -5.69 -5.04
CA PRO A 67 -14.26 -6.40 -6.18
C PRO A 67 -12.75 -6.62 -6.01
N PRO A 68 -12.14 -7.55 -6.78
CA PRO A 68 -10.70 -7.76 -6.76
C PRO A 68 -9.94 -6.47 -7.05
N MET A 69 -9.09 -6.03 -6.11
CA MET A 69 -8.31 -4.80 -6.20
C MET A 69 -6.84 -5.04 -5.84
N PRO A 70 -5.90 -4.24 -6.37
CA PRO A 70 -4.48 -4.36 -6.08
C PRO A 70 -4.18 -3.69 -4.72
N LEU A 71 -4.37 -4.43 -3.63
CA LEU A 71 -4.23 -3.89 -2.28
C LEU A 71 -2.77 -3.90 -1.84
N LEU A 72 -2.33 -2.81 -1.20
CA LEU A 72 -0.94 -2.69 -0.73
C LEU A 72 -0.59 -3.73 0.36
N PHE A 73 -1.50 -3.93 1.31
CA PHE A 73 -1.30 -4.85 2.42
C PHE A 73 -1.81 -6.24 2.08
N GLN A 74 -1.05 -6.93 1.24
CA GLN A 74 -1.26 -8.33 0.92
C GLN A 74 -0.01 -9.15 1.24
N TRP A 75 -0.21 -10.43 1.52
CA TRP A 75 0.86 -11.40 1.69
C TRP A 75 0.50 -12.68 0.96
N ARG A 76 1.45 -13.14 0.15
CA ARG A 76 1.45 -14.47 -0.43
C ARG A 76 1.79 -15.58 0.58
N VAL A 77 0.84 -16.48 0.84
CA VAL A 77 1.01 -17.67 1.70
C VAL A 77 0.60 -18.90 0.89
N ASN A 78 1.43 -19.94 0.87
CA ASN A 78 1.17 -21.19 0.13
C ASN A 78 0.81 -21.01 -1.36
N GLY A 79 1.31 -19.94 -1.98
CA GLY A 79 1.06 -19.64 -3.39
C GLY A 79 -0.18 -18.76 -3.65
N GLU A 80 -1.02 -18.54 -2.64
CA GLU A 80 -2.22 -17.71 -2.70
C GLU A 80 -1.96 -16.31 -2.13
N ASP A 81 -2.53 -15.28 -2.76
CA ASP A 81 -2.45 -13.90 -2.29
C ASP A 81 -3.61 -13.59 -1.35
N HIS A 82 -3.29 -13.28 -0.10
CA HIS A 82 -4.26 -12.95 0.93
C HIS A 82 -4.08 -11.52 1.41
N ILE A 83 -5.19 -10.93 1.85
CA ILE A 83 -5.16 -9.62 2.51
C ILE A 83 -4.64 -9.80 3.92
N LEU A 84 -3.76 -8.89 4.33
CA LEU A 84 -3.37 -8.76 5.72
C LEU A 84 -4.55 -8.21 6.51
N SER A 85 -5.03 -9.00 7.48
CA SER A 85 -6.10 -8.53 8.35
C SER A 85 -5.65 -7.29 9.13
N VAL A 86 -6.59 -6.36 9.38
CA VAL A 86 -6.33 -5.17 10.21
C VAL A 86 -5.80 -5.55 11.59
N ASN A 87 -6.27 -6.67 12.15
CA ASN A 87 -5.79 -7.19 13.43
C ASN A 87 -4.33 -7.65 13.37
N THR A 88 -3.91 -8.28 12.27
CA THR A 88 -2.52 -8.68 12.05
C THR A 88 -1.61 -7.46 11.98
N ILE A 89 -2.01 -6.43 11.22
CA ILE A 89 -1.25 -5.18 11.10
C ILE A 89 -1.15 -4.50 12.48
N ARG A 90 -2.27 -4.39 13.20
CA ARG A 90 -2.31 -3.80 14.54
C ARG A 90 -1.42 -4.56 15.52
N LYS A 91 -1.42 -5.88 15.48
CA LYS A 91 -0.56 -6.72 16.33
C LYS A 91 0.91 -6.46 16.01
N ALA A 92 1.30 -6.49 14.75
CA ALA A 92 2.68 -6.23 14.34
C ALA A 92 3.16 -4.82 14.74
N LEU A 93 2.30 -3.81 14.61
CA LEU A 93 2.62 -2.44 15.05
C LEU A 93 2.84 -2.38 16.57
N ASN A 94 1.98 -3.03 17.36
CA ASN A 94 2.14 -3.08 18.81
C ASN A 94 3.43 -3.81 19.21
N GLU A 95 3.76 -4.93 18.56
CA GLU A 95 5.01 -5.66 18.81
C GLU A 95 6.25 -4.80 18.52
N VAL A 96 6.24 -4.01 17.44
CA VAL A 96 7.35 -3.10 17.11
C VAL A 96 7.47 -1.97 18.13
N ILE A 97 6.34 -1.41 18.58
CA ILE A 97 6.34 -0.38 19.62
C ILE A 97 6.89 -0.96 20.92
N GLU A 98 6.41 -2.12 21.36
CA GLU A 98 6.88 -2.79 22.58
C GLU A 98 8.37 -3.12 22.53
N ALA A 99 8.90 -3.53 21.37
CA ALA A 99 10.33 -3.82 21.19
C ALA A 99 11.23 -2.57 21.14
N ALA A 100 10.65 -1.38 20.91
CA ALA A 100 11.38 -0.11 20.90
C ALA A 100 11.47 0.56 22.29
N HIS A 101 10.78 0.01 23.29
CA HIS A 101 10.82 0.41 24.71
C HIS A 101 11.73 -0.51 25.52
#